data_AF-A0A5B0BVB5-F1
#
_entry.id   AF-A0A5B0BVB5-F1
#
_cell.length_a   1.000
_cell.length_b   1.000
_cell.length_c   1.000
_cell.angle_alpha   90.00
_cell.angle_beta   90.00
_cell.angle_gamma   90.00
#
_symmetry.space_group_name_H-M   'P 1'
#
loop_
_entity.id
_entity.type
_entity.pdbx_description
1 polymer ?
#
loop_
_entity_poly.entity_id
_entity_poly.type
_entity_poly.pdbx_seq_one_letter_code
_entity_poly.pdbx_strand_id
1 'polypeptide(L)'
;MAVAVMVAAPTWTNAAEPAKSETMPMTSEQMDQTKITKQLGGMSMTGDVDYDFAANMRMHHQMAVEMAQAELKNGKNPEMLRMAKDIIAAQKKEMAEFDQWIKANEKP
;
A
#
# COMPACT_ATOMS: atom_id res chain seq x y z
N MET A 1 39.50 -5.66 -65.49
CA MET A 1 39.82 -6.26 -64.17
C MET A 1 39.06 -5.42 -63.13
N ALA A 2 37.92 -5.86 -62.60
CA ALA A 2 37.73 -6.83 -61.50
C ALA A 2 38.38 -6.29 -60.20
N VAL A 3 37.72 -6.15 -59.05
CA VAL A 3 36.60 -6.92 -58.46
C VAL A 3 35.79 -6.00 -57.53
N ALA A 4 34.45 -6.11 -57.57
CA ALA A 4 33.54 -5.58 -56.56
C ALA A 4 33.45 -6.57 -55.39
N VAL A 5 33.62 -6.09 -54.16
CA VAL A 5 33.37 -6.88 -52.95
C VAL A 5 32.04 -6.42 -52.36
N MET A 6 31.01 -7.22 -52.60
CA MET A 6 29.74 -7.16 -51.86
C MET A 6 29.95 -7.81 -50.50
N VAL A 7 29.83 -7.03 -49.42
CA VAL A 7 29.62 -7.57 -48.08
C VAL A 7 28.15 -7.34 -47.75
N ALA A 8 27.37 -8.41 -47.80
CA ALA A 8 25.98 -8.40 -47.38
C ALA A 8 25.90 -8.22 -45.87
N ALA A 9 25.17 -7.19 -45.42
CA ALA A 9 24.83 -7.01 -44.01
C ALA A 9 23.76 -8.04 -43.59
N PRO A 10 23.86 -8.66 -42.42
CA PRO A 10 22.79 -9.51 -41.90
C PRO A 10 21.58 -8.63 -41.55
N THR A 11 20.44 -8.88 -42.18
CA THR A 11 19.16 -8.31 -41.76
C THR A 11 18.72 -8.98 -40.46
N TRP A 12 19.04 -8.36 -39.33
CA TRP A 12 18.42 -8.68 -38.06
C TRP A 12 16.97 -8.19 -38.09
N THR A 13 16.05 -9.11 -38.32
CA THR A 13 14.63 -8.90 -38.06
C THR A 13 14.42 -8.92 -36.54
N ASN A 14 14.22 -7.75 -35.93
CA ASN A 14 13.73 -7.67 -34.55
C ASN A 14 12.22 -7.92 -34.54
N ALA A 15 11.82 -9.19 -34.61
CA ALA A 15 10.50 -9.60 -34.15
C ALA A 15 10.60 -9.71 -32.62
N ALA A 16 10.22 -8.63 -31.92
CA ALA A 16 10.00 -8.73 -30.48
C ALA A 16 8.83 -9.70 -30.25
N GLU A 17 9.16 -10.92 -29.83
CA GLU A 17 8.20 -11.88 -29.31
C GLU A 17 7.47 -11.24 -28.11
N PRO A 18 6.14 -11.39 -27.97
CA PRO A 18 5.48 -10.98 -26.76
C PRO A 18 5.99 -11.84 -25.61
N ALA A 19 6.68 -11.20 -24.64
CA ALA A 19 7.01 -11.81 -23.37
C ALA A 19 5.70 -12.37 -22.77
N LYS A 20 5.61 -13.70 -22.68
CA LYS A 20 4.53 -14.38 -22.00
C LYS A 20 4.53 -13.85 -20.56
N SER A 21 3.40 -13.27 -20.16
CA SER A 21 3.10 -12.92 -18.78
C SER A 21 3.11 -14.20 -17.94
N GLU A 22 4.25 -14.57 -17.37
CA GLU A 22 4.30 -15.53 -16.28
C GLU A 22 3.68 -14.88 -15.04
N THR A 23 2.39 -15.15 -14.84
CA THR A 23 1.72 -14.91 -13.58
C THR A 23 2.35 -15.83 -12.52
N MET A 24 3.35 -15.31 -11.80
CA MET A 24 3.85 -15.96 -10.59
C MET A 24 2.72 -15.96 -9.55
N PRO A 25 2.42 -17.08 -8.88
CA PRO A 25 1.46 -17.10 -7.80
C PRO A 25 1.98 -16.24 -6.65
N MET A 26 1.28 -15.15 -6.34
CA MET A 26 1.56 -14.30 -5.18
C MET A 26 1.42 -15.13 -3.90
N THR A 27 2.39 -15.03 -2.98
CA THR A 27 2.30 -15.69 -1.67
C THR A 27 1.17 -15.07 -0.84
N SER A 28 0.69 -15.77 0.19
CA SER A 28 -0.34 -15.24 1.10
C SER A 28 0.06 -13.92 1.78
N GLU A 29 1.36 -13.72 2.03
CA GLU A 29 1.92 -12.47 2.56
C GLU A 29 1.91 -11.34 1.51
N GLN A 30 2.15 -11.67 0.24
CA GLN A 30 2.05 -10.70 -0.86
C GLN A 30 0.59 -10.33 -1.15
N MET A 31 -0.37 -11.25 -0.97
CA MET A 31 -1.81 -10.92 -1.02
C MET A 31 -2.22 -9.96 0.11
N ASP A 32 -1.64 -10.10 1.30
CA ASP A 32 -1.92 -9.22 2.44
C ASP A 32 -1.34 -7.80 2.24
N GLN A 33 -0.10 -7.71 1.75
CA GLN A 33 0.53 -6.45 1.30
C GLN A 33 -0.27 -5.76 0.18
N THR A 34 -0.84 -6.54 -0.75
CA THR A 34 -1.71 -6.02 -1.83
C THR A 34 -3.02 -5.48 -1.28
N LYS A 35 -3.54 -6.05 -0.18
CA LYS A 35 -4.75 -5.59 0.49
C LYS A 35 -4.54 -4.24 1.18
N ILE A 36 -3.40 -4.07 1.84
CA ILE A 36 -2.97 -2.78 2.42
C ILE A 36 -2.81 -1.73 1.31
N THR A 37 -2.13 -2.06 0.22
CA THR A 37 -1.92 -1.15 -0.92
C THR A 37 -3.24 -0.75 -1.61
N LYS A 38 -4.20 -1.68 -1.69
CA LYS A 38 -5.53 -1.41 -2.23
C LYS A 38 -6.41 -0.58 -1.28
N GLN A 39 -6.21 -0.69 0.04
CA GLN A 39 -6.86 0.20 1.03
C GLN A 39 -6.28 1.62 1.01
N LEU A 40 -4.98 1.78 0.72
CA LEU A 40 -4.34 3.08 0.52
C LEU A 40 -4.71 3.77 -0.81
N GLY A 41 -5.16 3.01 -1.81
CA GLY A 41 -5.46 3.52 -3.16
C GLY A 41 -6.92 3.90 -3.45
N GLY A 42 -7.78 4.00 -2.43
CA GLY A 42 -9.23 3.98 -2.67
C GLY A 42 -10.14 4.77 -1.72
N MET A 43 -9.68 5.85 -1.09
CA MET A 43 -10.63 6.85 -0.59
C MET A 43 -10.89 7.86 -1.70
N SER A 44 -12.06 7.73 -2.36
CA SER A 44 -12.60 8.81 -3.17
C SER A 44 -12.80 10.02 -2.27
N MET A 45 -12.02 11.07 -2.51
CA MET A 45 -12.23 12.34 -1.84
C MET A 45 -13.65 12.81 -2.13
N THR A 46 -14.41 13.06 -1.08
CA THR A 46 -15.80 13.52 -1.17
C THR A 46 -15.88 14.99 -1.58
N GLY A 47 -14.76 15.73 -1.45
CA GLY A 47 -14.70 17.18 -1.65
C GLY A 47 -15.01 17.97 -0.39
N ASP A 48 -15.42 17.28 0.69
CA ASP A 48 -15.53 17.82 2.03
C ASP A 48 -14.22 17.52 2.77
N VAL A 49 -13.36 18.53 2.90
CA VAL A 49 -11.99 18.36 3.41
C VAL A 49 -11.99 17.88 4.85
N ASP A 50 -12.95 18.31 5.68
CA ASP A 50 -13.03 17.90 7.07
C ASP A 50 -13.43 16.43 7.17
N TYR A 51 -14.40 16.01 6.35
CA TYR A 51 -14.81 14.61 6.28
C TYR A 51 -13.70 13.70 5.75
N ASP A 52 -13.06 14.11 4.66
CA ASP A 52 -11.96 13.37 4.06
C ASP A 52 -10.78 13.26 5.05
N PHE A 53 -10.48 14.33 5.81
CA PHE A 53 -9.46 14.28 6.85
C PHE A 53 -9.82 13.28 7.96
N ALA A 54 -11.04 13.36 8.52
CA ALA A 54 -11.46 12.49 9.60
C ALA A 54 -11.48 11.01 9.16
N ALA A 55 -12.00 10.71 7.98
CA ALA A 55 -12.04 9.36 7.43
C ALA A 55 -10.63 8.79 7.18
N ASN A 56 -9.74 9.60 6.57
CA ASN A 56 -8.36 9.21 6.30
C ASN A 56 -7.58 8.97 7.60
N MET A 57 -7.70 9.88 8.59
CA MET A 57 -6.99 9.73 9.87
C MET A 57 -7.49 8.54 10.68
N ARG A 58 -8.81 8.29 10.68
CA ARG A 58 -9.36 7.08 11.29
C ARG A 58 -8.73 5.81 10.70
N MET A 59 -8.59 5.74 9.37
CA MET A 59 -7.99 4.60 8.68
C MET A 59 -6.48 4.50 8.94
N HIS A 60 -5.75 5.62 8.87
CA HIS A 60 -4.33 5.66 9.15
C HIS A 60 -4.00 5.17 10.57
N HIS A 61 -4.80 5.60 11.56
CA HIS A 61 -4.68 5.14 12.95
C HIS A 61 -4.95 3.66 13.12
N GLN A 62 -5.95 3.11 12.41
CA GLN A 62 -6.20 1.68 12.43
C GLN A 62 -4.96 0.88 11.97
N MET A 63 -4.28 1.31 10.89
CA MET A 63 -3.05 0.66 10.43
C MET A 63 -1.93 0.75 11.48
N ALA A 64 -1.76 1.91 12.12
CA ALA A 64 -0.73 2.07 13.13
C ALA A 64 -1.02 1.27 14.41
N VAL A 65 -2.29 1.10 14.80
CA VAL A 65 -2.70 0.17 15.86
C VAL A 65 -2.36 -1.29 15.49
N GLU A 66 -2.61 -1.70 14.25
CA GLU A 66 -2.27 -3.05 13.78
C GLU A 66 -0.76 -3.30 13.79
N MET A 67 0.05 -2.33 13.32
CA MET A 67 1.51 -2.41 13.39
C MET A 67 2.03 -2.45 14.83
N ALA A 68 1.47 -1.63 15.72
CA ALA A 68 1.84 -1.64 17.13
C ALA A 68 1.46 -2.97 17.80
N GLN A 69 0.34 -3.59 17.45
CA GLN A 69 -0.01 -4.94 17.92
C GLN A 69 0.98 -6.00 17.43
N ALA A 70 1.45 -5.90 16.18
CA ALA A 70 2.48 -6.78 15.65
C ALA A 70 3.81 -6.61 16.40
N GLU A 71 4.19 -5.37 16.74
CA GLU A 71 5.36 -5.10 17.59
C GLU A 71 5.19 -5.69 18.99
N LEU A 72 4.02 -5.60 19.62
CA LEU A 72 3.78 -6.24 20.92
C LEU A 72 3.87 -7.77 20.87
N LYS A 73 3.54 -8.38 19.73
CA LYS A 73 3.56 -9.83 19.56
C LYS A 73 4.97 -10.36 19.29
N ASN A 74 5.75 -9.65 18.48
CA ASN A 74 7.00 -10.17 17.90
C ASN A 74 8.25 -9.37 18.30
N GLY A 75 8.07 -8.16 18.81
CA GLY A 75 9.13 -7.24 19.19
C GLY A 75 9.91 -7.71 20.41
N LYS A 76 11.16 -7.21 20.52
CA LYS A 76 12.10 -7.62 21.57
C LYS A 76 12.68 -6.43 22.33
N ASN A 77 12.66 -5.24 21.75
CA ASN A 77 13.22 -4.05 22.38
C ASN A 77 12.20 -3.51 23.41
N PRO A 78 12.54 -3.42 24.71
CA PRO A 78 11.61 -2.98 25.75
C PRO A 78 11.07 -1.56 25.55
N GLU A 79 11.87 -0.65 24.97
CA GLU A 79 11.45 0.71 24.67
C GLU A 79 10.43 0.74 23.54
N MET A 80 10.67 -0.04 22.47
CA MET A 80 9.72 -0.17 21.36
C MET A 80 8.41 -0.80 21.81
N LEU A 81 8.46 -1.82 22.67
CA LEU A 81 7.27 -2.45 23.25
C LEU A 81 6.47 -1.46 24.12
N ARG A 82 7.14 -0.57 24.86
CA ARG A 82 6.47 0.51 25.60
C ARG A 82 5.79 1.47 24.63
N MET A 83 6.51 1.95 23.62
CA MET A 83 5.94 2.87 22.62
C MET A 83 4.75 2.24 21.87
N ALA A 84 4.80 0.94 21.56
CA ALA A 84 3.67 0.25 20.93
C ALA A 84 2.41 0.25 21.81
N LYS A 85 2.55 0.09 23.14
CA LYS A 85 1.40 0.21 24.08
C LYS A 85 0.84 1.63 24.08
N ASP A 86 1.72 2.63 24.12
CA ASP A 86 1.33 4.04 24.15
C ASP A 86 0.61 4.44 22.86
N ILE A 87 1.11 3.99 21.69
CA ILE A 87 0.48 4.19 20.38
C ILE A 87 -0.91 3.57 20.36
N ILE A 88 -1.08 2.32 20.81
CA ILE A 88 -2.39 1.67 20.83
C ILE A 88 -3.38 2.44 21.70
N ALA A 89 -2.96 2.89 22.87
CA ALA A 89 -3.84 3.62 23.79
C ALA A 89 -4.28 4.98 23.21
N ALA A 90 -3.33 5.76 22.70
CA ALA A 90 -3.59 7.07 22.12
C ALA A 90 -4.46 6.97 20.86
N GLN A 91 -4.07 6.13 19.90
CA GLN A 91 -4.74 6.08 18.62
C GLN A 91 -6.12 5.44 18.68
N LYS A 92 -6.37 4.49 19.59
CA LYS A 92 -7.74 3.99 19.82
C LYS A 92 -8.67 5.08 20.34
N LYS A 93 -8.17 6.00 21.16
CA LYS A 93 -8.95 7.14 21.64
C LYS A 93 -9.29 8.09 20.47
N GLU A 94 -8.29 8.46 19.68
CA GLU A 94 -8.47 9.34 18.52
C GLU A 94 -9.37 8.71 17.45
N MET A 95 -9.28 7.40 17.21
CA MET A 95 -10.22 6.67 16.34
C MET A 95 -11.66 6.81 16.81
N ALA A 96 -11.92 6.72 18.12
CA ALA A 96 -13.27 6.88 18.66
C ALA A 96 -13.78 8.33 18.49
N GLU A 97 -12.90 9.32 18.61
CA GLU A 97 -13.21 10.72 18.36
C GLU A 97 -13.55 10.95 16.87
N PHE A 98 -12.77 10.39 15.93
CA PHE A 98 -13.07 10.44 14.50
C PHE A 98 -14.35 9.70 14.14
N ASP A 99 -14.57 8.48 14.65
CA ASP A 99 -15.79 7.70 14.40
C ASP A 99 -17.05 8.46 14.88
N GLN A 100 -16.97 9.12 16.05
CA GLN A 100 -18.05 9.97 16.57
C GLN A 100 -18.29 11.19 15.67
N TRP A 101 -17.23 11.88 15.27
CA TRP A 101 -17.34 13.05 14.41
C TRP A 101 -17.91 12.68 13.03
N ILE A 102 -17.42 11.61 12.40
CA ILE A 102 -17.91 11.12 11.10
C ILE A 102 -19.40 10.82 11.20
N LYS A 103 -19.83 10.04 12.19
CA LYS A 103 -21.24 9.68 12.39
C LYS A 103 -22.14 10.91 12.58
N ALA A 104 -21.64 11.95 13.24
CA ALA A 104 -22.40 13.18 13.45
C ALA A 104 -22.50 14.08 12.21
N ASN A 105 -21.61 13.90 11.23
CA ASN A 105 -21.48 14.77 10.05
C ASN A 105 -21.67 14.02 8.72
N GLU A 106 -22.00 12.72 8.76
CA GLU A 106 -22.33 11.92 7.58
C GLU A 106 -23.59 12.49 6.92
N LYS A 107 -23.44 13.00 5.69
CA LYS A 107 -24.56 13.49 4.89
C LYS A 107 -25.30 12.27 4.30
N PRO A 108 -26.64 12.22 4.38
CA PRO A 108 -27.43 11.10 3.85
C PRO A 108 -27.31 10.93 2.33
#